data_AF-D2S2K0-F1
#
_entry.id   AF-D2S2K0-F1
#
_cell.length_a   1.000
_cell.length_b   1.000
_cell.length_c   1.000
_cell.angle_alpha   90.00
_cell.angle_beta   90.00
_cell.angle_gamma   90.00
#
_symmetry.space_group_name_H-M   'P 1'
#
loop_
_entity.id
_entity.type
_entity.pdbx_description
1 polymer ?
#
loop_
_entity_poly.entity_id
_entity_poly.type
_entity_poly.pdbx_seq_one_letter_code
_entity_poly.pdbx_strand_id
1 'polypeptide(L)'
;MSLADDPRPPLSEWITDAYAVLSTHIIDSNSRTCHGQVPAIRRGQAVDLLCASETLELERADTEHAIKRLIDRGYLYQVDTELRVTTPAEDR
;
A
#
# COMPACT_ATOMS: atom_id res chain seq x y z
N MET A 1 -8.50 0.16 34.79
CA MET A 1 -7.60 -0.95 34.40
C MET A 1 -7.09 -0.63 33.01
N SER A 2 -5.84 -0.21 32.91
CA SER A 2 -5.16 0.17 31.67
C SER A 2 -4.77 -1.09 30.90
N LEU A 3 -5.32 -1.26 29.69
CA LEU A 3 -4.78 -2.18 28.69
C LEU A 3 -3.98 -1.32 27.71
N ALA A 4 -2.65 -1.37 27.88
CA ALA A 4 -1.55 -1.02 26.95
C ALA A 4 -1.97 -0.24 25.68
N ASP A 5 -1.70 1.06 25.56
CA ASP A 5 -0.40 1.59 25.10
C ASP A 5 0.23 0.78 23.95
N ASP A 6 -0.53 0.53 22.87
CA ASP A 6 0.07 0.61 21.53
C ASP A 6 -0.03 2.09 21.12
N PRO A 7 1.08 2.84 21.04
CA PRO A 7 1.06 4.29 20.81
C PRO A 7 0.62 4.66 19.39
N ARG A 8 0.27 3.68 18.56
CA ARG A 8 -0.07 3.91 17.17
C ARG A 8 -1.58 3.70 17.04
N PRO A 9 -2.35 4.74 16.67
CA PRO A 9 -3.78 4.57 16.43
C PRO A 9 -3.99 3.38 15.48
N PRO A 10 -5.00 2.53 15.74
CA PRO A 10 -5.30 1.42 14.86
C PRO A 10 -5.38 1.96 13.44
N LEU A 11 -4.75 1.27 12.49
CA LEU A 11 -4.83 1.66 11.08
C LEU A 11 -6.30 1.77 10.73
N SER A 12 -6.73 2.94 10.30
CA SER A 12 -8.10 3.16 9.88
C SER A 12 -8.44 2.17 8.77
N GLU A 13 -9.68 1.67 8.76
CA GLU A 13 -10.12 0.65 7.80
C GLU A 13 -9.88 1.09 6.35
N TRP A 14 -10.05 2.38 6.05
CA TRP A 14 -9.76 2.98 4.74
C TRP A 14 -8.29 2.89 4.31
N ILE A 15 -7.32 2.90 5.24
CA ILE A 15 -5.89 2.73 4.91
C ILE A 15 -5.60 1.27 4.54
N THR A 16 -6.25 0.34 5.24
CA THR A 16 -6.16 -1.09 4.96
C THR A 16 -6.83 -1.44 3.64
N ASP A 17 -7.97 -0.82 3.36
CA ASP A 17 -8.68 -0.99 2.09
C ASP A 17 -7.87 -0.39 0.92
N ALA A 18 -7.30 0.80 1.09
CA ALA A 18 -6.35 1.38 0.13
C ALA A 18 -5.15 0.45 -0.14
N TYR A 19 -4.61 -0.18 0.90
CA TYR A 19 -3.57 -1.20 0.72
C TYR A 19 -4.06 -2.40 -0.07
N ALA A 20 -5.25 -2.92 0.21
CA ALA A 20 -5.81 -4.07 -0.50
C ALA A 20 -6.02 -3.79 -2.00
N VAL A 21 -6.51 -2.59 -2.34
CA VAL A 21 -6.67 -2.14 -3.73
C VAL A 21 -5.30 -2.03 -4.41
N LEU A 22 -4.33 -1.38 -3.75
CA LEU A 22 -2.97 -1.26 -4.26
C LEU A 22 -2.30 -2.63 -4.46
N SER A 23 -2.31 -3.50 -3.45
CA SER A 23 -1.68 -4.81 -3.51
C SER A 23 -2.28 -5.67 -4.60
N THR A 24 -3.61 -5.66 -4.75
CA THR A 24 -4.31 -6.40 -5.80
C THR A 24 -3.87 -5.91 -7.18
N HIS A 25 -3.86 -4.59 -7.41
CA HIS A 25 -3.44 -4.04 -8.69
C HIS A 25 -1.95 -4.30 -8.99
N ILE A 26 -1.09 -4.20 -7.97
CA ILE A 26 0.35 -4.47 -8.09
C ILE A 26 0.57 -5.95 -8.46
N ILE A 27 -0.09 -6.89 -7.76
CA ILE A 27 0.03 -8.33 -8.01
C ILE A 27 -0.55 -8.71 -9.39
N ASP A 28 -1.72 -8.17 -9.75
CA ASP A 28 -2.35 -8.38 -11.06
C ASP A 28 -1.47 -7.85 -12.20
N SER A 29 -0.89 -6.65 -12.02
CA SER A 29 0.05 -6.07 -12.99
C SER A 29 1.33 -6.87 -13.12
N ASN A 30 1.83 -7.43 -12.00
CA ASN A 30 3.02 -8.26 -11.99
C ASN A 30 2.79 -9.64 -12.63
N SER A 31 1.61 -10.24 -12.43
CA SER A 31 1.21 -11.51 -13.08
C SER A 31 1.27 -11.42 -14.62
N ARG A 32 1.04 -10.23 -15.19
CA ARG A 32 1.18 -9.97 -16.63
C ARG A 32 2.63 -9.82 -17.10
N THR A 33 3.58 -9.55 -16.21
CA THR A 33 5.00 -9.33 -16.54
C THR A 33 5.87 -10.49 -16.03
N CYS A 34 6.46 -11.25 -16.95
CA CYS A 34 7.18 -12.50 -16.72
C CYS A 34 8.05 -12.58 -15.43
N HIS A 35 7.67 -13.52 -14.55
CA HIS A 35 8.48 -14.39 -13.68
C HIS A 35 9.80 -13.82 -13.09
N GLY A 36 9.70 -12.97 -12.06
CA GLY A 36 10.83 -12.69 -11.16
C GLY A 36 11.04 -11.23 -10.77
N GLN A 37 10.26 -10.30 -11.33
CA GLN A 37 10.32 -8.90 -10.92
C GLN A 37 9.47 -8.69 -9.67
N VAL A 38 9.98 -7.92 -8.71
CA VAL A 38 9.23 -7.63 -7.48
C VAL A 38 7.98 -6.79 -7.80
N PRO A 39 6.79 -7.15 -7.29
CA PRO A 39 5.57 -6.36 -7.44
C PRO A 39 5.80 -4.89 -7.05
N ALA A 40 5.71 -4.00 -8.03
CA ALA A 40 5.98 -2.57 -7.89
C ALA A 40 4.97 -1.71 -8.64
N ILE A 41 4.64 -0.53 -8.10
CA ILE A 41 3.83 0.51 -8.74
C ILE A 41 4.47 1.87 -8.49
N ARG A 42 4.42 2.78 -9.45
CA ARG A 42 4.89 4.16 -9.22
C ARG A 42 4.00 4.86 -8.18
N ARG A 43 4.59 5.64 -7.27
CA ARG A 43 3.84 6.41 -6.27
C ARG A 43 2.76 7.28 -6.91
N GLY A 44 3.06 7.94 -8.03
CA GLY A 44 2.07 8.74 -8.76
C GLY A 44 0.90 7.91 -9.28
N GLN A 45 1.16 6.69 -9.76
CA GLN A 45 0.13 5.78 -10.25
C GLN A 45 -0.68 5.17 -9.09
N ALA A 46 -0.04 4.87 -7.96
CA ALA A 46 -0.73 4.45 -6.74
C ALA A 46 -1.69 5.54 -6.24
N VAL A 47 -1.24 6.80 -6.27
CA VAL A 47 -2.07 7.94 -5.90
C VAL A 47 -3.26 8.10 -6.84
N ASP A 48 -3.02 8.04 -8.15
CA ASP A 48 -4.07 8.17 -9.17
C ASP A 48 -5.10 7.04 -9.05
N LEU A 49 -4.64 5.81 -8.82
CA LEU A 49 -5.49 4.64 -8.68
C LEU A 49 -6.37 4.68 -7.43
N LEU A 50 -5.82 5.13 -6.30
CA LEU A 50 -6.60 5.31 -5.07
C LEU A 50 -7.56 6.50 -5.17
N CYS A 51 -7.14 7.58 -5.82
CA CYS A 51 -8.00 8.74 -6.08
C CYS A 51 -9.12 8.43 -7.09
N ALA A 52 -8.88 7.51 -8.03
CA ALA A 52 -9.87 7.03 -8.99
C ALA A 52 -10.77 5.92 -8.41
N SER A 53 -10.45 5.40 -7.23
CA SER A 53 -11.26 4.39 -6.56
C SER A 53 -12.49 5.04 -5.93
N GLU A 54 -13.64 4.87 -6.59
CA GLU A 54 -14.95 5.30 -6.06
C GLU A 54 -15.33 4.60 -4.75
N THR A 55 -14.65 3.50 -4.40
CA THR A 55 -14.85 2.76 -3.14
C THR A 55 -14.26 3.51 -1.94
N LEU A 56 -13.18 4.24 -2.17
CA LEU A 56 -12.39 4.89 -1.14
C LEU A 56 -12.68 6.39 -1.04
N GLU A 57 -13.09 7.01 -2.15
CA GLU A 57 -13.39 8.45 -2.26
C GLU A 57 -12.29 9.33 -1.64
N LEU A 58 -11.03 8.90 -1.73
CA LEU A 58 -9.91 9.56 -1.08
C LEU A 58 -9.40 10.73 -1.92
N GLU A 59 -9.19 11.86 -1.26
CA GLU A 59 -8.44 12.95 -1.87
C GLU A 59 -6.97 12.58 -2.04
N ARG A 60 -6.28 13.30 -2.91
CA ARG A 60 -4.83 13.13 -3.12
C ARG A 60 -4.06 13.23 -1.80
N ALA A 61 -4.43 14.16 -0.91
CA ALA A 61 -3.77 14.37 0.37
C ALA A 61 -3.92 13.15 1.31
N ASP A 62 -5.14 12.60 1.42
CA ASP A 62 -5.40 11.41 2.24
C ASP A 62 -4.72 10.17 1.66
N THR A 63 -4.70 10.08 0.34
CA THR A 63 -4.00 9.01 -0.37
C THR A 63 -2.51 9.02 -0.08
N GLU A 64 -1.87 10.19 -0.14
CA GLU A 64 -0.46 10.33 0.23
C GLU A 64 -0.23 10.03 1.71
N HIS A 65 -1.19 10.38 2.59
CA HIS A 65 -1.13 10.03 4.00
C HIS A 65 -1.20 8.51 4.21
N ALA A 66 -2.13 7.80 3.55
CA ALA A 66 -2.24 6.35 3.60
C ALA A 66 -0.97 5.67 3.13
N ILE A 67 -0.44 6.06 1.96
CA ILE A 67 0.80 5.50 1.43
C ILE A 67 1.95 5.69 2.43
N LYS A 68 2.10 6.90 2.99
CA LYS A 68 3.13 7.18 3.99
C LYS A 68 2.97 6.31 5.23
N ARG A 69 1.73 6.12 5.72
CA ARG A 69 1.43 5.24 6.86
C ARG A 69 1.75 3.78 6.56
N LEU A 70 1.45 3.30 5.36
CA LEU A 70 1.75 1.93 4.94
C LEU A 70 3.25 1.68 4.87
N ILE A 71 4.03 2.68 4.41
CA ILE A 71 5.50 2.61 4.40
C ILE A 71 6.06 2.62 5.82
N ASP A 72 5.61 3.55 6.66
CA ASP A 72 6.06 3.71 8.05
C ASP A 72 5.81 2.45 8.89
N ARG A 73 4.72 1.74 8.58
CA ARG A 73 4.34 0.47 9.22
C ARG A 73 5.01 -0.76 8.60
N GLY A 74 5.68 -0.63 7.45
CA GLY A 74 6.38 -1.72 6.77
C GLY A 74 5.53 -2.60 5.85
N TYR A 75 4.27 -2.23 5.58
CA TYR A 75 3.42 -2.92 4.60
C TYR A 75 3.91 -2.71 3.17
N LEU A 76 4.43 -1.50 2.92
CA LEU A 76 5.04 -1.11 1.66
C LEU A 76 6.45 -0.61 1.93
N TYR A 77 7.28 -0.63 0.89
CA TYR A 77 8.53 0.10 0.91
C TYR A 77 8.67 0.90 -0.38
N GLN A 78 9.19 2.12 -0.25
CA GLN A 78 9.46 2.98 -1.39
C GLN A 78 10.92 2.81 -1.82
N VAL A 79 11.13 2.52 -3.10
CA VAL A 79 12.45 2.55 -3.74
C VAL A 79 12.38 3.57 -4.86
N ASP A 80 13.20 4.62 -4.75
CA ASP A 80 13.17 5.76 -5.67
C ASP A 80 11.77 6.41 -5.70
N THR A 81 10.98 6.12 -6.73
CA THR A 81 9.62 6.59 -6.95
C THR A 81 8.59 5.46 -7.03
N GLU A 82 9.02 4.23 -6.77
CA GLU A 82 8.21 3.02 -6.84
C GLU A 82 7.88 2.48 -5.45
N LEU A 83 6.60 2.19 -5.23
CA LEU A 83 6.08 1.49 -4.06
C LEU A 83 6.07 0.00 -4.36
N ARG A 84 6.67 -0.78 -3.46
CA ARG A 84 6.73 -2.23 -3.56
C ARG A 84 6.06 -2.84 -2.35
N VAL A 85 5.31 -3.91 -2.59
CA VAL A 85 4.69 -4.66 -1.50
C VAL A 85 5.78 -5.45 -0.81
N THR A 86 5.82 -5.36 0.52
CA THR A 86 6.66 -6.25 1.33
C THR A 86 5.99 -7.63 1.37
N THR A 87 5.91 -8.33 0.23
CA THR A 87 5.59 -9.76 0.28
C THR A 87 6.78 -10.42 0.96
N PRO A 88 6.58 -11.14 2.08
CA PRO A 88 7.63 -12.01 2.57
C PRO A 88 7.97 -12.90 1.37
N ALA A 89 9.20 -12.80 0.89
CA ALA A 89 9.70 -13.80 -0.03
C ALA A 89 9.35 -15.14 0.61
N GLU A 90 8.49 -15.93 -0.03
CA GLU A 90 8.27 -17.30 0.39
C GLU A 90 9.67 -17.89 0.54
N ASP A 91 9.98 -18.25 1.79
CA ASP A 91 11.23 -18.88 2.15
C ASP A 91 11.41 -20.09 1.23
N ARG A 92 12.59 -20.12 0.65
CA ARG A 92 12.99 -20.88 -0.52
C ARG A 92 12.89 -22.40 -0.36
#